data_AF-A0A7X8XQY5-F1
#
_entry.id   AF-A0A7X8XQY5-F1
#
_cell.length_a   1.000
_cell.length_b   1.000
_cell.length_c   1.000
_cell.angle_alpha   90.00
_cell.angle_beta   90.00
_cell.angle_gamma   90.00
#
_symmetry.space_group_name_H-M   'P 1'
#
loop_
_entity.id
_entity.type
_entity.pdbx_description
1 polymer ?
#
loop_
_entity_poly.entity_id
_entity_poly.type
_entity_poly.pdbx_seq_one_letter_code
_entity_poly.pdbx_strand_id
1 'polypeptide(L)'
;MARIAGVNIPENKRVEIALQSIYGIGPAKANQIVKALKFKDSLRTKDLTDAEIVDISNYIEENFKVEGDVRRDISMNIKRLQDLKSYRGIRH
;
A
#
# COMPACT_ATOMS: atom_id res chain seq x y z
N MET A 1 5.26 -17.57 0.66
CA MET A 1 4.30 -16.52 0.29
C MET A 1 4.19 -15.51 1.41
N ALA A 2 4.76 -14.32 1.22
CA ALA A 2 4.61 -13.22 2.16
C ALA A 2 3.24 -12.53 1.93
N ARG A 3 2.42 -12.44 2.97
CA ARG A 3 1.14 -11.73 2.96
C ARG A 3 1.27 -10.48 3.81
N ILE A 4 1.03 -9.31 3.22
CA ILE A 4 1.18 -8.01 3.88
C ILE A 4 -0.08 -7.19 3.61
N ALA A 5 -0.65 -6.56 4.64
CA ALA A 5 -1.90 -5.79 4.55
C ALA A 5 -3.05 -6.55 3.85
N GLY A 6 -3.12 -7.86 4.06
CA GLY A 6 -4.15 -8.72 3.46
C GLY A 6 -3.91 -9.16 2.01
N VAL A 7 -2.85 -8.66 1.35
CA VAL A 7 -2.50 -8.95 -0.06
C VAL A 7 -1.29 -9.89 -0.14
N ASN A 8 -1.32 -10.82 -1.11
CA ASN A 8 -0.19 -11.68 -1.41
C ASN A 8 0.81 -10.94 -2.29
N ILE A 9 2.03 -10.75 -1.80
CA ILE A 9 3.07 -10.02 -2.51
C ILE A 9 3.83 -10.97 -3.47
N PRO A 10 4.24 -10.50 -4.68
CA PRO A 10 5.06 -11.29 -5.59
C PRO A 10 6.41 -11.67 -4.97
N GLU A 11 6.72 -12.97 -4.98
CA GLU A 11 7.92 -13.51 -4.33
C GLU A 11 9.23 -13.18 -5.07
N ASN A 12 9.22 -13.17 -6.41
CA ASN A 12 10.43 -13.01 -7.22
C ASN A 12 10.81 -11.54 -7.54
N LYS A 13 10.19 -10.56 -6.86
CA LYS A 13 10.48 -9.14 -7.09
C LYS A 13 11.38 -8.56 -6.00
N ARG A 14 12.02 -7.43 -6.29
CA ARG A 14 12.65 -6.59 -5.25
C ARG A 14 11.57 -6.07 -4.32
N VAL A 15 11.88 -5.95 -3.02
CA VAL A 15 10.90 -5.53 -2.01
C VAL A 15 10.22 -4.21 -2.38
N GLU A 16 10.98 -3.22 -2.85
CA GLU A 16 10.46 -1.91 -3.31
C GLU A 16 9.36 -2.05 -4.38
N ILE A 17 9.55 -2.97 -5.34
CA ILE A 17 8.58 -3.19 -6.44
C ILE A 17 7.44 -4.08 -5.95
N ALA A 18 7.73 -5.02 -5.06
CA ALA A 18 6.77 -5.97 -4.55
C ALA A 18 5.68 -5.25 -3.71
N LEU A 19 6.08 -4.28 -2.88
CA LEU A 19 5.18 -3.45 -2.07
C LEU A 19 4.19 -2.61 -2.90
N GLN A 20 4.55 -2.24 -4.14
CA GLN A 20 3.66 -1.50 -5.04
C GLN A 20 2.46 -2.32 -5.53
N SER A 21 2.42 -3.62 -5.24
CA SER A 21 1.26 -4.46 -5.51
C SER A 21 0.09 -4.13 -4.56
N ILE A 22 0.35 -3.43 -3.45
CA ILE A 22 -0.64 -3.00 -2.47
C ILE A 22 -1.26 -1.67 -2.93
N TYR A 23 -2.59 -1.64 -3.01
CA TYR A 23 -3.34 -0.45 -3.37
C TYR A 23 -3.13 0.67 -2.33
N GLY A 24 -2.72 1.84 -2.82
CA GLY A 24 -2.34 2.98 -1.99
C GLY A 24 -0.83 3.13 -1.75
N ILE A 25 -0.02 2.14 -2.14
CA ILE A 25 1.45 2.20 -2.10
C ILE A 25 1.99 2.36 -3.53
N GLY A 26 2.61 3.50 -3.80
CA GLY A 26 3.33 3.77 -5.05
C GLY A 26 4.85 3.71 -4.87
N PRO A 27 5.63 4.02 -5.93
CA PRO A 27 7.10 3.95 -5.88
C PRO A 27 7.71 4.88 -4.82
N ALA A 28 7.13 6.07 -4.62
CA ALA A 28 7.61 7.00 -3.60
C ALA A 28 7.43 6.44 -2.17
N LYS A 29 6.26 5.88 -1.87
CA LYS A 29 5.96 5.29 -0.56
C LYS A 29 6.76 4.00 -0.32
N ALA A 30 6.90 3.16 -1.36
CA ALA A 30 7.71 1.95 -1.26
C ALA A 30 9.18 2.29 -0.91
N ASN A 31 9.75 3.31 -1.55
CA ASN A 31 11.08 3.81 -1.21
C ASN A 31 11.18 4.36 0.21
N GLN A 32 10.13 5.05 0.70
CA GLN A 32 10.09 5.51 2.09
C GLN A 32 10.10 4.35 3.08
N ILE A 33 9.31 3.30 2.84
CA ILE A 33 9.24 2.10 3.70
C ILE A 33 10.59 1.39 3.74
N VAL A 34 11.19 1.14 2.57
CA VAL A 34 12.50 0.47 2.45
C VAL A 34 13.60 1.26 3.18
N LYS A 35 13.61 2.59 3.05
CA LYS A 35 14.57 3.47 3.74
C LYS A 35 14.33 3.55 5.24
N ALA A 36 13.07 3.62 5.68
CA ALA A 36 12.72 3.68 7.11
C ALA A 36 13.15 2.41 7.84
N LEU A 37 12.93 1.24 7.22
CA LEU A 37 13.30 -0.07 7.75
C LEU A 37 14.76 -0.47 7.44
N LYS A 38 15.51 0.41 6.76
CA LYS A 38 16.93 0.23 6.41
C LYS A 38 17.21 -1.07 5.63
N PHE A 39 16.27 -1.51 4.80
CA PHE A 39 16.48 -2.66 3.92
C PHE A 39 17.45 -2.31 2.78
N LYS A 40 18.16 -3.34 2.29
CA LYS A 40 18.99 -3.21 1.09
C LYS A 40 18.11 -3.15 -0.16
N ASP A 41 18.40 -2.24 -1.09
CA ASP A 41 17.67 -2.08 -2.35
C ASP A 41 17.68 -3.34 -3.25
N SER A 42 18.66 -4.24 -3.04
CA SER A 42 18.78 -5.51 -3.75
C SER A 42 17.97 -6.66 -3.15
N LEU A 43 17.35 -6.45 -1.97
CA LEU A 43 16.64 -7.49 -1.24
C LEU A 43 15.41 -7.95 -2.05
N ARG A 44 15.24 -9.27 -2.17
CA ARG A 44 14.06 -9.86 -2.81
C ARG A 44 13.06 -10.30 -1.76
N THR A 45 11.78 -10.33 -2.14
CA THR A 45 10.69 -10.73 -1.23
C THR A 45 10.86 -12.15 -0.68
N LYS A 46 11.53 -13.05 -1.43
CA LYS A 46 11.85 -14.42 -0.98
C LYS A 46 12.85 -14.49 0.17
N ASP A 47 13.72 -13.49 0.26
CA ASP A 47 14.79 -13.46 1.24
C ASP A 47 14.36 -12.71 2.52
N LEU A 48 13.11 -12.24 2.59
CA LEU A 48 12.54 -11.61 3.78
C LEU A 48 12.34 -12.65 4.87
N THR A 49 12.76 -12.29 6.07
CA THR A 49 12.46 -13.06 7.28
C THR A 49 11.05 -12.72 7.80
N ASP A 50 10.46 -13.62 8.58
CA ASP A 50 9.12 -13.40 9.15
C ASP A 50 9.06 -12.15 10.05
N ALA A 51 10.16 -11.83 10.76
CA ALA A 51 10.28 -10.61 11.56
C ALA A 51 10.21 -9.35 10.69
N GLU A 52 10.95 -9.32 9.57
CA GLU A 52 10.94 -8.18 8.64
C GLU A 52 9.57 -8.00 7.97
N ILE A 53 8.86 -9.10 7.71
CA ILE A 53 7.48 -9.04 7.18
C ILE A 53 6.54 -8.37 8.19
N VAL A 54 6.68 -8.70 9.47
CA VAL A 54 5.90 -8.08 10.55
C VAL A 54 6.25 -6.59 10.69
N ASP A 55 7.54 -6.24 10.66
CA ASP A 55 7.99 -4.84 10.73
C ASP A 55 7.44 -4.00 9.57
N ILE A 56 7.45 -4.56 8.35
CA ILE A 56 6.82 -3.94 7.18
C ILE A 56 5.31 -3.74 7.40
N SER A 57 4.62 -4.75 7.92
CA SER A 57 3.17 -4.68 8.16
C SER A 57 2.83 -3.59 9.18
N ASN A 58 3.53 -3.57 10.31
CA ASN A 58 3.32 -2.57 11.36
C ASN A 58 3.60 -1.16 10.85
N TYR A 59 4.71 -0.97 10.12
CA TYR A 59 5.06 0.33 9.56
C TYR A 59 4.01 0.82 8.55
N ILE A 60 3.44 -0.07 7.73
CA ILE A 60 2.37 0.28 6.79
C ILE A 60 1.09 0.67 7.52
N GLU A 61 0.65 -0.11 8.50
CA GLU A 61 -0.59 0.14 9.25
C GLU A 61 -0.54 1.45 10.04
N GLU A 62 0.60 1.82 10.62
CA GLU A 62 0.75 3.05 11.39
C GLU A 62 0.81 4.31 10.52
N ASN A 63 1.47 4.24 9.35
CA ASN A 63 1.80 5.43 8.57
C ASN A 63 0.90 5.65 7.35
N PHE A 64 0.24 4.60 6.86
CA PHE A 64 -0.48 4.67 5.60
C PHE A 64 -1.85 3.99 5.67
N LYS A 65 -2.88 4.69 5.17
CA LYS A 65 -4.12 4.03 4.76
C LYS A 65 -3.87 3.26 3.47
N VAL A 66 -4.21 1.97 3.46
CA VAL A 66 -4.02 1.07 2.32
C VAL A 66 -5.29 0.27 2.02
N GLU A 67 -5.37 -0.26 0.79
CA GLU A 67 -6.42 -1.18 0.34
C GLU A 67 -7.86 -0.71 0.59
N GLY A 68 -8.59 -1.44 1.43
CA GLY A 68 -10.02 -1.29 1.63
C GLY A 68 -10.38 0.10 2.13
N ASP A 69 -9.56 0.68 3.00
CA ASP A 69 -9.83 2.00 3.57
C ASP A 69 -9.70 3.09 2.53
N VAL A 70 -8.67 3.04 1.67
CA VAL A 70 -8.50 4.01 0.58
C VAL A 70 -9.62 3.88 -0.43
N ARG A 71 -10.02 2.65 -0.79
CA ARG A 71 -11.13 2.42 -1.74
C ARG A 71 -12.46 2.94 -1.19
N ARG A 72 -12.74 2.69 0.10
CA ARG A 72 -13.94 3.20 0.78
C ARG A 72 -13.93 4.71 0.87
N ASP A 73 -12.82 5.32 1.27
CA ASP A 73 -12.66 6.78 1.36
C ASP A 73 -12.92 7.44 0.00
N ILE A 74 -12.35 6.90 -1.09
CA ILE A 74 -12.59 7.41 -2.44
C ILE A 74 -14.07 7.27 -2.83
N SER A 75 -14.67 6.11 -2.60
CA SER A 75 -16.09 5.88 -2.92
C SER A 75 -17.02 6.83 -2.16
N MET A 76 -16.79 7.02 -0.87
CA MET A 76 -17.54 7.96 -0.04
C MET A 76 -17.34 9.41 -0.49
N ASN A 77 -16.13 9.78 -0.88
CA ASN A 77 -15.86 11.12 -1.42
C ASN A 77 -16.60 11.40 -2.72
N ILE A 78 -16.68 10.41 -3.63
CA ILE A 78 -17.46 10.53 -4.87
C ILE A 78 -18.94 10.64 -4.55
N LYS A 79 -19.47 9.76 -3.69
CA LYS A 79 -20.87 9.77 -3.29
C LYS A 79 -21.27 11.10 -2.64
N ARG A 80 -20.41 11.65 -1.77
CA ARG A 80 -20.60 12.98 -1.16
C ARG A 80 -20.75 14.08 -2.23
N LEU A 81 -19.95 14.05 -3.29
CA LEU A 81 -20.04 15.03 -4.37
C LEU A 81 -21.31 14.89 -5.20
N GLN A 82 -21.80 13.66 -5.39
CA GLN A 82 -23.08 13.35 -6.03
C GLN A 82 -24.26 13.85 -5.19
N ASP A 83 -24.26 13.56 -3.88
CA ASP A 83 -25.32 13.98 -2.95
C ASP A 83 -25.42 15.50 -2.84
N LEU A 84 -24.27 16.21 -2.89
CA LEU A 84 -24.18 17.68 -2.95
C LEU A 84 -24.66 18.28 -4.28
N LYS A 85 -24.90 17.46 -5.32
CA LYS A 85 -25.22 17.90 -6.69
C LYS A 85 -24.23 18.91 -7.27
N SER A 86 -22.97 18.80 -6.91
CA SER A 86 -21.90 19.62 -7.52
C SER A 86 -21.73 19.26 -9.00
N TYR A 87 -21.21 20.17 -9.83
CA TYR A 87 -20.93 19.88 -11.25
C TYR A 87 -20.09 18.59 -11.43
N ARG A 88 -19.10 18.40 -10.55
CA ARG A 88 -18.29 17.17 -10.51
C ARG A 88 -19.13 15.94 -10.18
N GLY A 89 -20.01 16.04 -9.19
CA GLY A 89 -20.92 14.95 -8.79
C GLY A 89 -21.90 14.57 -9.88
N ILE A 90 -22.45 15.54 -10.62
CA ILE A 90 -23.40 15.27 -11.72
C ILE A 90 -22.72 14.53 -12.89
N ARG A 91 -21.41 14.73 -13.07
CA ARG A 91 -20.60 14.10 -14.14
C ARG A 91 -19.96 12.77 -13.71
N HIS A 92 -19.99 12.45 -12.41
CA HIS A 92 -19.48 11.22 -11.82
C HIS A 92 -20.58 10.17 -11.74
#